data_AF-A0A0F9GYS7-F1
#
_entry.id   AF-A0A0F9GYS7-F1
#
_cell.length_a   1.000
_cell.length_b   1.000
_cell.length_c   1.000
_cell.angle_alpha   90.00
_cell.angle_beta   90.00
_cell.angle_gamma   90.00
#
_symmetry.space_group_name_H-M   'P 1'
#
loop_
_entity.id
_entity.type
_entity.pdbx_description
1 polymer ?
#
loop_
_entity_poly.entity_id
_entity_poly.type
_entity_poly.pdbx_seq_one_letter_code
_entity_poly.pdbx_strand_id
1 'polypeptide(L)'
;MERISLQELEVLLTDSLTKFGMKTTKAHILARETVVKARKATEPKQRVSPAVLIEDAYRVSKYIRIQIKTGVKKDVKAILEDFLTGKKGYPPALTFEINKEFGGLDSLFTSYLATLKPKPKAEKKPRNIQQDILDHFGQLPKERQKEIVEALQAQV
;
A
#
# COMPACT_ATOMS: atom_id res chain seq x y z
N MET A 1 -38.82 8.23 26.83
CA MET A 1 -38.31 6.83 26.83
C MET A 1 -37.30 6.73 27.94
N GLU A 2 -37.58 5.94 28.98
CA GLU A 2 -36.63 5.67 30.06
C GLU A 2 -35.42 4.90 29.50
N ARG A 3 -34.21 5.30 29.91
CA ARG A 3 -32.97 4.63 29.52
C ARG A 3 -32.66 3.57 30.56
N ILE A 4 -32.92 2.32 30.24
CA ILE A 4 -32.52 1.16 31.03
C ILE A 4 -31.01 0.94 30.81
N SER A 5 -30.27 0.72 31.90
CA SER A 5 -28.84 0.38 31.81
C SER A 5 -28.63 -1.02 31.23
N LEU A 6 -27.47 -1.28 30.64
CA LEU A 6 -27.14 -2.60 30.08
C LEU A 6 -27.18 -3.71 31.14
N GLN A 7 -26.86 -3.37 32.39
CA GLN A 7 -26.86 -4.29 33.51
C GLN A 7 -28.29 -4.63 33.96
N GLU A 8 -29.19 -3.64 34.00
CA GLU A 8 -30.62 -3.87 34.26
C GLU A 8 -31.27 -4.69 33.14
N LEU A 9 -30.88 -4.46 31.88
CA LEU A 9 -31.35 -5.25 30.74
C LEU A 9 -30.89 -6.72 30.82
N GLU A 10 -29.66 -6.96 31.26
CA GLU A 10 -29.13 -8.32 31.47
C GLU A 10 -29.90 -9.07 32.56
N VAL A 11 -30.21 -8.39 33.67
CA VAL A 11 -31.00 -8.96 34.77
C VAL A 11 -32.42 -9.28 34.30
N LEU A 12 -33.10 -8.35 33.63
CA LEU A 12 -34.45 -8.55 33.10
C LEU A 12 -34.53 -9.70 32.09
N LEU A 13 -33.53 -9.82 31.21
CA LEU A 13 -33.42 -10.93 30.26
C LEU A 13 -33.18 -12.27 30.98
N THR A 14 -32.31 -12.28 31.99
CA THR A 14 -32.02 -13.48 32.79
C THR A 14 -33.28 -13.95 33.52
N ASP A 15 -34.02 -13.05 34.14
CA ASP A 15 -35.27 -13.33 34.86
C ASP A 15 -36.37 -13.81 33.91
N SER A 16 -36.45 -13.24 32.71
CA SER A 16 -37.41 -13.68 31.70
C SER A 16 -37.09 -15.09 31.20
N LEU A 17 -35.83 -15.36 30.87
CA LEU A 17 -35.39 -16.67 30.37
C LEU A 17 -35.54 -17.77 31.42
N THR A 18 -35.30 -17.46 32.69
CA THR A 18 -35.54 -18.40 33.80
C THR A 18 -37.03 -18.69 34.02
N LYS A 19 -37.91 -17.69 33.90
CA LYS A 19 -39.37 -17.88 33.92
C LYS A 19 -39.87 -18.80 32.81
N PHE A 20 -39.20 -18.83 31.66
CA PHE A 20 -39.47 -19.77 30.56
C PHE A 20 -38.83 -21.16 30.76
N GLY A 21 -38.35 -21.47 31.97
CA GLY A 21 -37.81 -22.79 32.32
C GLY A 21 -36.35 -23.00 31.94
N MET A 22 -35.62 -21.95 31.56
CA MET A 22 -34.20 -22.06 31.25
C MET A 22 -33.37 -22.09 32.54
N LYS A 23 -32.41 -23.01 32.63
CA LYS A 23 -31.48 -23.08 33.77
C LYS A 23 -30.77 -21.73 33.95
N THR A 24 -30.74 -21.21 35.18
CA THR A 24 -30.24 -19.87 35.52
C THR A 24 -28.88 -19.55 34.93
N THR A 25 -27.94 -20.50 34.97
CA THR A 25 -26.60 -20.33 34.39
C THR A 25 -26.66 -20.11 32.87
N LYS A 26 -27.52 -20.83 32.16
CA LYS A 26 -27.70 -20.73 30.71
C LYS A 26 -28.46 -19.45 30.33
N ALA A 27 -29.48 -19.08 31.11
CA ALA A 27 -30.22 -17.83 30.97
C ALA A 27 -29.29 -16.61 31.09
N HIS A 28 -28.41 -16.61 32.09
CA HIS A 28 -27.44 -15.54 32.32
C HIS A 28 -26.45 -15.39 31.16
N ILE A 29 -25.87 -16.50 30.67
CA ILE A 29 -24.95 -16.48 29.52
C ILE A 29 -25.65 -15.89 28.28
N LEU A 30 -26.86 -16.36 27.98
CA LEU A 30 -27.61 -15.91 26.81
C LEU A 30 -28.03 -14.44 26.92
N ALA A 31 -28.46 -14.00 28.10
CA ALA A 31 -28.77 -12.61 28.38
C ALA A 31 -27.54 -11.71 28.12
N ARG A 32 -26.40 -12.07 28.70
CA ARG A 32 -25.14 -11.34 28.53
C ARG A 32 -24.71 -11.25 27.07
N GLU A 33 -24.75 -12.36 26.32
CA GLU A 33 -24.41 -12.37 24.89
C GLU A 33 -25.32 -11.45 24.08
N THR A 34 -26.62 -11.46 24.40
CA THR A 34 -27.63 -10.64 23.71
C THR A 34 -27.38 -9.16 23.97
N VAL A 35 -27.12 -8.78 25.22
CA VAL A 35 -26.78 -7.40 25.61
C VAL A 35 -25.48 -6.94 24.94
N VAL A 36 -24.45 -7.78 24.88
CA VAL A 36 -23.18 -7.47 24.20
C VAL A 36 -23.39 -7.26 22.69
N LYS A 37 -24.21 -8.10 22.03
CA LYS A 37 -24.54 -7.94 20.61
C LYS A 37 -25.34 -6.66 20.36
N ALA A 38 -26.33 -6.37 21.20
CA ALA A 38 -27.11 -5.14 21.12
C ALA A 38 -26.23 -3.90 21.28
N ARG A 39 -25.32 -3.91 22.27
CA ARG A 39 -24.33 -2.86 22.47
C ARG A 39 -23.42 -2.68 21.25
N LYS A 40 -22.87 -3.76 20.69
CA LYS A 40 -22.02 -3.67 19.49
C LYS A 40 -22.76 -3.18 18.24
N ALA A 41 -24.07 -3.45 18.15
CA ALA A 41 -24.91 -2.97 17.06
C ALA A 41 -25.26 -1.48 17.19
N THR A 42 -25.37 -0.97 18.41
CA THR A 42 -25.69 0.44 18.69
C THR A 42 -24.46 1.32 18.89
N GLU A 43 -23.30 0.73 19.17
CA GLU A 43 -22.03 1.47 19.21
C GLU A 43 -21.80 2.12 17.84
N PRO A 44 -21.65 3.46 17.79
CA PRO A 44 -21.28 4.12 16.56
C PRO A 44 -19.96 3.52 16.13
N LYS A 45 -19.94 2.84 14.97
CA LYS A 45 -18.70 2.34 14.38
C LYS A 45 -17.75 3.53 14.32
N GLN A 46 -16.75 3.56 15.20
CA GLN A 46 -15.71 4.56 15.13
C GLN A 46 -15.15 4.44 13.72
N ARG A 47 -15.28 5.52 12.94
CA ARG A 47 -14.63 5.60 11.64
C ARG A 47 -13.14 5.57 11.94
N VAL A 48 -12.54 4.39 11.86
CA VAL A 48 -11.09 4.25 11.98
C VAL A 48 -10.53 5.00 10.78
N SER A 49 -9.99 6.19 11.02
CA SER A 49 -9.30 6.94 9.98
C SER A 49 -8.17 6.05 9.46
N PRO A 50 -8.12 5.78 8.14
CA PRO A 50 -7.10 4.90 7.58
C PRO A 50 -5.72 5.49 7.82
N ALA A 51 -4.72 4.61 7.97
CA ALA A 51 -3.33 5.00 8.23
C ALA A 51 -2.71 5.78 7.07
N VAL A 52 -3.21 5.56 5.86
CA VAL A 52 -2.77 6.22 4.62
C VAL A 52 -4.00 6.58 3.80
N LEU A 53 -4.03 7.81 3.29
CA LEU A 53 -5.01 8.32 2.33
C LEU A 53 -4.27 8.73 1.05
N ILE A 54 -4.84 8.41 -0.11
CA ILE A 54 -4.27 8.76 -1.41
C ILE A 54 -5.33 9.47 -2.23
N GLU A 55 -5.10 10.75 -2.53
CA GLU A 55 -5.88 11.52 -3.49
C GLU A 55 -5.21 11.45 -4.86
N ASP A 56 -5.90 10.84 -5.81
CA ASP A 56 -5.44 10.63 -7.17
C ASP A 56 -6.15 11.62 -8.11
N ALA A 57 -5.44 12.67 -8.51
CA ALA A 57 -5.90 13.63 -9.50
C ALA A 57 -5.09 13.53 -10.81
N TYR A 58 -4.41 12.40 -11.04
CA TYR A 58 -3.47 12.26 -12.15
C TYR A 58 -4.07 12.62 -13.51
N ARG A 59 -5.31 12.16 -13.77
CA ARG A 59 -6.00 12.40 -15.04
C ARG A 59 -6.31 13.87 -15.32
N VAL A 60 -6.42 14.70 -14.28
CA VAL A 60 -6.83 16.10 -14.39
C VAL A 60 -5.61 17.01 -14.32
N SER A 61 -4.70 16.73 -13.40
CA SER A 61 -3.68 17.69 -12.97
C SER A 61 -2.32 17.05 -12.70
N LYS A 62 -2.14 15.78 -13.10
CA LYS A 62 -0.86 15.04 -13.07
C LYS A 62 -0.19 14.96 -11.69
N TYR A 63 -0.95 15.10 -10.62
CA TYR A 63 -0.48 14.98 -9.24
C TYR A 63 -1.19 13.87 -8.49
N ILE A 64 -0.49 13.33 -7.50
CA ILE A 64 -0.99 12.41 -6.49
C ILE A 64 -0.63 13.02 -5.14
N ARG A 65 -1.63 13.16 -4.25
CA ARG A 65 -1.38 13.58 -2.86
C ARG A 65 -1.50 12.36 -1.97
N ILE A 66 -0.51 12.17 -1.09
CA ILE A 66 -0.48 11.08 -0.12
C ILE A 66 -0.51 11.71 1.27
N GLN A 67 -1.43 11.27 2.12
CA GLN A 67 -1.48 11.67 3.52
C GLN A 67 -1.22 10.45 4.38
N ILE A 68 -0.24 10.54 5.27
CA ILE A 68 0.16 9.46 6.16
C ILE A 68 -0.09 9.91 7.59
N LYS A 69 -0.79 9.09 8.38
CA LYS A 69 -1.06 9.40 9.77
C LYS A 69 0.26 9.49 10.56
N THR A 70 0.41 10.52 11.40
CA THR A 70 1.61 10.73 12.21
C THR A 70 1.91 9.49 13.06
N GLY A 71 3.17 9.03 13.04
CA GLY A 71 3.63 7.82 13.76
C GLY A 71 3.61 6.52 12.95
N VAL A 72 3.08 6.53 11.72
CA VAL A 72 3.16 5.38 10.80
C VAL A 72 4.56 5.32 10.18
N LYS A 73 5.32 4.25 10.46
CA LYS A 73 6.67 4.00 9.93
C LYS A 73 6.67 3.42 8.50
N LYS A 74 5.83 3.93 7.59
CA LYS A 74 5.82 3.48 6.20
C LYS A 74 6.57 4.47 5.32
N ASP A 75 7.40 3.94 4.43
CA ASP A 75 8.08 4.74 3.41
C ASP A 75 7.07 5.20 2.35
N VAL A 76 7.04 6.51 2.10
CA VAL A 76 6.17 7.17 1.13
C VAL A 76 6.42 6.63 -0.28
N LYS A 77 7.69 6.35 -0.59
CA LYS A 77 8.10 5.83 -1.90
C LYS A 77 7.49 4.45 -2.13
N ALA A 78 7.63 3.55 -1.16
CA ALA A 78 7.05 2.21 -1.21
C ALA A 78 5.52 2.24 -1.32
N ILE A 79 4.85 3.08 -0.53
CA ILE A 79 3.38 3.27 -0.62
C ILE A 79 2.96 3.66 -2.04
N LEU A 80 3.70 4.57 -2.66
CA LEU A 80 3.36 5.06 -4.00
C LEU A 80 3.66 4.01 -5.08
N GLU A 81 4.74 3.24 -4.96
CA GLU A 81 5.05 2.12 -5.86
C GLU A 81 3.95 1.04 -5.82
N ASP A 82 3.50 0.65 -4.62
CA ASP A 82 2.40 -0.31 -4.43
C ASP A 82 1.09 0.21 -5.04
N PHE A 83 0.80 1.50 -4.85
CA PHE A 83 -0.40 2.12 -5.40
C PHE A 83 -0.39 2.12 -6.94
N LEU A 84 0.75 2.45 -7.56
CA LEU A 84 0.89 2.55 -9.01
C LEU A 84 0.89 1.18 -9.69
N THR A 85 1.47 0.16 -9.05
CA THR A 85 1.47 -1.22 -9.58
C THR A 85 0.08 -1.87 -9.50
N GLY A 86 -0.74 -1.51 -8.50
CA GLY A 86 -2.08 -2.06 -8.33
C GLY A 86 -3.19 -1.40 -9.16
N LYS A 87 -2.97 -0.23 -9.77
CA LYS A 87 -4.03 0.53 -10.46
C LYS A 87 -3.98 0.42 -11.99
N LYS A 88 -5.06 -0.13 -12.56
CA LYS A 88 -5.31 -0.10 -14.01
C LYS A 88 -5.34 1.34 -14.53
N GLY A 89 -4.58 1.61 -15.59
CA GLY A 89 -4.56 2.91 -16.28
C GLY A 89 -3.33 3.77 -16.01
N TYR A 90 -2.40 3.33 -15.17
CA TYR A 90 -1.07 3.92 -15.05
C TYR A 90 -0.10 3.26 -16.05
N PRO A 91 0.50 4.01 -16.98
CA PRO A 91 1.52 3.47 -17.86
C PRO A 91 2.72 2.98 -17.04
N PRO A 92 3.28 1.78 -17.33
CA PRO A 92 4.51 1.29 -16.69
C PRO A 92 5.75 2.15 -17.01
N ALA A 93 5.59 3.13 -17.90
CA ALA A 93 6.61 4.08 -18.35
C ALA A 93 6.55 5.44 -17.63
N LEU A 94 5.85 5.56 -16.50
CA LEU A 94 5.89 6.77 -15.67
C LEU A 94 6.77 6.55 -14.43
N THR A 95 7.64 7.51 -14.14
CA THR A 95 8.32 7.69 -12.86
C THR A 95 7.55 8.71 -12.02
N PHE A 96 7.76 8.72 -10.72
CA PHE A 96 7.21 9.75 -9.84
C PHE A 96 8.32 10.53 -9.17
N GLU A 97 8.05 11.80 -8.90
CA GLU A 97 8.91 12.67 -8.11
C GLU A 97 8.09 13.23 -6.96
N ILE A 98 8.61 13.07 -5.74
CA ILE A 98 7.99 13.57 -4.51
C ILE A 98 8.50 14.99 -4.31
N ASN A 99 7.66 15.98 -4.60
CA ASN A 99 8.09 17.37 -4.75
C ASN A 99 8.15 18.15 -3.43
N LYS A 100 7.46 17.71 -2.37
CA LYS A 100 7.58 18.24 -1.00
C LYS A 100 6.68 17.53 0.00
N GLU A 101 7.15 17.42 1.24
CA GLU A 101 6.26 17.48 2.41
C GLU A 101 5.74 18.91 2.51
N PHE A 102 4.43 19.09 2.39
CA PHE A 102 3.81 20.31 2.87
C PHE A 102 3.20 19.95 4.22
N GLY A 103 3.80 20.44 5.30
CA GLY A 103 3.32 20.23 6.65
C GLY A 103 1.82 20.48 6.70
N GLY A 104 1.07 19.44 7.08
CA GLY A 104 -0.39 19.51 7.14
C GLY A 104 -0.82 20.55 8.17
N LEU A 105 -1.89 21.29 7.85
CA LEU A 105 -2.62 22.13 8.80
C LEU A 105 -3.13 21.36 10.04
N ASP A 106 -3.17 20.01 9.96
CA ASP A 106 -3.54 19.10 11.04
C ASP A 106 -2.34 18.30 11.54
N SER A 107 -2.10 18.30 12.86
CA SER A 107 -0.99 17.56 13.51
C SER A 107 -1.08 16.03 13.36
N LEU A 108 -2.18 15.53 12.81
CA LEU A 108 -2.50 14.11 12.71
C LEU A 108 -1.98 13.46 11.42
N PHE A 109 -1.61 14.24 10.40
CA PHE A 109 -1.18 13.71 9.11
C PHE A 109 -0.01 14.50 8.50
N THR A 110 0.95 13.75 7.95
CA THR A 110 2.00 14.27 7.07
C THR A 110 1.53 14.15 5.62
N SER A 111 1.57 15.25 4.87
CA SER A 111 1.11 15.29 3.47
C SER A 111 2.28 15.39 2.50
N TYR A 112 2.26 14.54 1.48
CA TYR A 112 3.25 14.49 0.39
C TYR A 112 2.57 14.78 -0.94
N LEU A 113 3.22 15.56 -1.78
CA LEU A 113 2.81 15.77 -3.17
C LEU A 113 3.77 15.05 -4.11
N ALA A 114 3.23 14.16 -4.95
CA ALA A 114 3.97 13.48 -5.99
C ALA A 114 3.45 13.91 -7.38
N THR A 115 4.36 14.11 -8.32
CA THR A 115 4.03 14.30 -9.74
C THR A 115 4.54 13.15 -10.57
N LEU A 116 3.75 12.75 -11.57
CA LEU A 116 4.15 11.71 -12.51
C LEU A 116 4.91 12.30 -13.70
N LYS A 117 6.10 11.77 -13.95
CA LYS A 117 6.97 12.13 -15.07
C LYS A 117 7.11 10.94 -16.02
N PRO A 118 7.34 11.17 -17.33
CA PRO A 118 7.75 10.11 -18.23
C PRO A 118 9.08 9.51 -17.76
N LYS A 119 9.18 8.18 -17.80
CA LYS A 119 10.43 7.48 -17.51
C LYS A 119 11.50 7.99 -18.49
N PRO A 120 12.70 8.33 -18.02
CA PRO A 120 13.78 8.71 -18.91
C PRO A 120 14.00 7.57 -19.92
N LYS A 121 14.01 7.91 -21.21
CA LYS A 121 14.41 6.96 -22.25
C LYS A 121 15.82 6.51 -21.87
N ALA A 122 16.03 5.20 -21.75
CA ALA A 122 17.37 4.67 -21.54
C ALA A 122 18.27 5.25 -22.64
N GLU A 123 19.30 6.00 -22.26
CA GLU A 123 20.34 6.39 -23.20
C GLU A 123 20.86 5.09 -23.81
N LYS A 124 20.65 4.93 -25.12
CA LYS A 124 21.23 3.81 -25.85
C LYS A 124 22.73 4.00 -25.69
N LYS A 125 23.37 3.20 -24.83
CA LYS A 125 24.82 3.15 -24.77
C LYS A 125 25.34 2.99 -26.21
N PRO A 126 26.31 3.79 -26.66
CA PRO A 126 26.89 3.61 -27.98
C PRO A 126 27.37 2.17 -28.09
N ARG A 127 26.88 1.46 -29.12
CA ARG A 127 27.15 0.05 -29.33
C ARG A 127 28.62 -0.08 -29.72
N ASN A 128 29.46 -0.52 -28.78
CA ASN A 128 30.87 -0.75 -29.08
C ASN A 128 31.00 -2.11 -29.76
N ILE A 129 30.99 -2.10 -31.08
CA ILE A 129 31.10 -3.31 -31.92
C ILE A 129 32.33 -4.14 -31.53
N GLN A 130 33.44 -3.51 -31.13
CA GLN A 130 34.64 -4.22 -30.68
C GLN A 130 34.40 -5.00 -29.38
N GLN A 131 33.62 -4.45 -28.45
CA GLN A 131 33.28 -5.11 -27.19
C GLN A 131 32.28 -6.25 -27.41
N ASP A 132 31.25 -6.03 -28.25
CA ASP A 132 30.30 -7.08 -28.63
C ASP A 132 31.01 -8.27 -29.34
N ILE A 133 31.99 -7.96 -30.20
CA ILE A 133 32.89 -8.94 -30.82
C ILE A 133 33.67 -9.68 -29.74
N LEU A 134 34.42 -8.99 -28.88
CA LEU A 134 35.22 -9.61 -27.81
C LEU A 134 34.37 -10.48 -26.86
N ASP A 135 33.15 -10.06 -26.53
CA ASP A 135 32.24 -10.80 -25.67
C ASP A 135 31.69 -12.07 -26.37
N HIS A 136 31.54 -12.06 -27.70
CA HIS A 136 31.21 -13.25 -28.50
C HIS A 136 32.42 -14.19 -28.67
N PHE A 137 33.63 -13.67 -28.86
CA PHE A 137 34.85 -14.47 -29.01
C PHE A 137 35.44 -14.94 -27.67
N GLY A 138 35.01 -14.36 -26.55
CA GLY A 138 35.41 -14.71 -25.18
C GLY A 138 35.13 -16.16 -24.78
N GLN A 139 34.27 -16.86 -25.51
CA GLN A 139 33.93 -18.28 -25.30
C GLN A 139 34.82 -19.26 -26.08
N LEU A 140 35.72 -18.77 -26.94
CA LEU A 140 36.64 -19.61 -27.72
C LEU A 140 37.97 -19.86 -26.98
N PRO A 141 38.70 -20.93 -27.31
CA PRO A 141 40.03 -21.18 -26.76
C PRO A 141 40.98 -20.01 -27.03
N LYS A 142 41.87 -19.69 -26.08
CA LYS A 142 42.79 -18.53 -26.12
C LYS A 142 43.64 -18.43 -27.40
N GLU A 143 43.93 -19.58 -28.02
CA GLU A 143 44.68 -19.66 -29.29
C GLU A 143 43.87 -19.10 -30.47
N ARG A 144 42.58 -19.45 -30.57
CA ARG A 144 41.65 -18.93 -31.58
C ARG A 144 41.31 -17.46 -31.36
N GLN A 145 41.28 -17.01 -30.11
CA GLN A 145 41.06 -15.60 -29.78
C GLN A 145 42.19 -14.70 -30.30
N LYS A 146 43.45 -15.14 -30.17
CA LYS A 146 44.61 -14.37 -30.68
C LYS A 146 44.60 -14.24 -32.20
N GLU A 147 44.35 -15.33 -32.92
CA GLU A 147 44.29 -15.30 -34.40
C GLU A 147 43.22 -14.32 -34.91
N ILE A 148 42.07 -14.25 -34.24
CA ILE A 148 40.96 -13.38 -34.64
C ILE A 148 41.26 -11.90 -34.31
N VAL A 149 41.90 -11.62 -33.19
CA VAL A 149 42.33 -10.27 -32.82
C VAL A 149 43.43 -9.76 -33.76
N GLU A 150 44.41 -10.60 -34.11
CA GLU A 150 45.44 -10.26 -35.11
C GLU A 150 44.84 -10.04 -36.50
N ALA A 151 43.90 -10.88 -36.93
CA ALA A 151 43.21 -10.71 -38.22
C ALA A 151 42.35 -9.44 -38.28
N LEU A 152 41.71 -9.05 -37.17
CA LEU A 152 40.95 -7.80 -37.06
C LEU A 152 41.83 -6.55 -37.04
N GLN A 153 43.01 -6.63 -36.39
CA GLN A 153 43.97 -5.53 -36.36
C GLN A 153 44.66 -5.31 -37.71
N ALA A 154 44.81 -6.35 -38.54
CA ALA A 154 45.39 -6.27 -39.88
C ALA A 154 44.47 -5.65 -40.94
N GLN A 155 43.17 -5.41 -40.63
CA GLN A 155 42.19 -4.80 -41.53
C GLN A 155 41.91 -3.32 -41.24
N VAL A 156 42.66 -2.71 -40.31
CA VAL A 156 42.67 -1.26 -40.03
C VAL A 156 43.97 -0.67 -40.57
#